data_AF-A0A843HB10-F1
#
_entry.id   AF-A0A843HB10-F1
#
_cell.length_a   1.000
_cell.length_b   1.000
_cell.length_c   1.000
_cell.angle_alpha   90.00
_cell.angle_beta   90.00
_cell.angle_gamma   90.00
#
_symmetry.space_group_name_H-M   'P 1'
#
loop_
_entity.id
_entity.type
_entity.pdbx_description
1 polymer ?
#
loop_
_entity_poly.entity_id
_entity_poly.type
_entity_poly.pdbx_seq_one_letter_code
_entity_poly.pdbx_strand_id
1 'polypeptide(L)'
;MQYKNFRSNPMRSRNGRPTSGHCVECGRLTSEALGGKRVTTPSQRNGVWVCEAHRGRRNLHDYCEENSTRVGSGNADNISISLELESMGVSTHARAYLVDNNFIATSDSTVDIEYKSPIYTSEQPLAKIIGGIEYMDTNDNYQFKVNHHRCGLHTHFGFIDNRYNFRRLEEDYEFLFKQLNTIVCDLTDEERAEIFGRSWGEYNEPLSFRYPDRHENWINIQHNYSIEIRMPRFETAIKYMKFLKTFKKMFKALNTHYISKGAENNVNHIRNAEKASRKMCAIFCEAYNIVCANGHYEIRNEVEQTQTTEETSSVSVAPISNSSERLIYNPRTCTFEIASLSTTPDSATIVYCDTPSTDVRVYRERVS
;
A
#
# COMPACT_ATOMS: atom_id res chain seq x y z
N MET A 1 -31.24 -7.65 17.62
CA MET A 1 -31.05 -8.84 16.77
C MET A 1 -30.24 -9.87 17.55
N GLN A 2 -30.79 -11.06 17.76
CA GLN A 2 -30.13 -12.13 18.51
C GLN A 2 -29.06 -12.78 17.63
N TYR A 3 -27.80 -12.72 18.07
CA TYR A 3 -26.68 -13.44 17.47
C TYR A 3 -26.97 -14.94 17.53
N LYS A 4 -27.27 -15.57 16.40
CA LYS A 4 -27.29 -17.03 16.29
C LYS A 4 -25.86 -17.55 16.42
N ASN A 5 -25.68 -18.42 17.39
CA ASN A 5 -24.51 -19.24 17.69
C ASN A 5 -23.64 -19.56 16.46
N PHE A 6 -22.51 -18.87 16.32
CA PHE A 6 -21.39 -19.33 15.52
C PHE A 6 -20.84 -20.60 16.19
N ARG A 7 -21.13 -21.75 15.60
CA ARG A 7 -20.36 -22.97 15.90
C ARG A 7 -18.96 -22.73 15.34
N SER A 8 -18.01 -22.41 16.22
CA SER A 8 -16.58 -22.54 15.96
C SER A 8 -16.33 -23.88 15.25
N ASN A 9 -15.65 -23.86 14.10
CA ASN A 9 -15.34 -25.05 13.31
C ASN A 9 -14.58 -26.08 14.18
N PRO A 10 -15.23 -27.15 14.69
CA PRO A 10 -14.74 -27.84 15.89
C PRO A 10 -13.66 -28.89 15.61
N MET A 11 -13.07 -28.93 14.40
CA MET A 11 -12.18 -30.02 14.00
C MET A 11 -10.93 -29.55 13.26
N ARG A 12 -10.30 -28.49 13.76
CA ARG A 12 -8.89 -28.23 13.46
C ARG A 12 -8.06 -28.80 14.60
N SER A 13 -7.18 -29.76 14.29
CA SER A 13 -6.16 -30.23 15.24
C SER A 13 -5.38 -29.02 15.80
N ARG A 14 -4.63 -29.18 16.89
CA ARG A 14 -3.78 -28.13 17.48
C ARG A 14 -2.85 -27.42 16.46
N ASN A 15 -2.67 -28.00 15.26
CA ASN A 15 -1.89 -27.48 14.14
C ASN A 15 -2.71 -27.15 12.86
N GLY A 16 -4.04 -27.04 12.93
CA GLY A 16 -4.87 -26.59 11.81
C GLY A 16 -5.04 -27.57 10.64
N ARG A 17 -4.39 -28.74 10.65
CA ARG A 17 -4.45 -29.69 9.54
C ARG A 17 -5.76 -30.49 9.54
N PRO A 18 -6.41 -30.69 8.37
CA PRO A 18 -7.53 -31.60 8.24
C PRO A 18 -7.14 -33.01 8.67
N THR A 19 -7.99 -33.66 9.47
CA THR A 19 -7.88 -35.10 9.72
C THR A 19 -8.11 -35.87 8.42
N SER A 20 -7.44 -37.01 8.25
CA SER A 20 -7.67 -37.88 7.09
C SER A 20 -9.17 -38.15 6.90
N GLY A 21 -9.64 -38.12 5.66
CA GLY A 21 -11.06 -38.36 5.34
C GLY A 21 -12.03 -37.26 5.76
N HIS A 22 -11.60 -36.01 5.93
CA HIS A 22 -12.50 -34.87 6.18
C HIS A 22 -12.31 -33.79 5.13
N CYS A 23 -13.41 -33.16 4.71
CA CYS A 23 -13.41 -32.08 3.74
C CYS A 23 -12.66 -30.87 4.31
N VAL A 24 -11.71 -30.33 3.55
CA VAL A 24 -10.89 -29.18 3.95
C VAL A 24 -11.72 -27.91 4.21
N GLU A 25 -12.84 -27.74 3.49
CA GLU A 25 -13.70 -26.56 3.58
C GLU A 25 -14.67 -26.62 4.76
N CYS A 26 -15.45 -27.69 4.89
CA CYS A 26 -16.51 -27.77 5.90
C CYS A 26 -16.21 -28.69 7.08
N GLY A 27 -15.06 -29.37 7.09
CA GLY A 27 -14.69 -30.32 8.13
C GLY A 27 -15.58 -31.56 8.22
N ARG A 28 -16.53 -31.78 7.30
CA ARG A 28 -17.38 -32.98 7.31
C ARG A 28 -16.58 -34.20 6.84
N LEU A 29 -16.86 -35.35 7.44
CA LEU A 29 -16.32 -36.63 6.98
C LEU A 29 -16.65 -36.82 5.49
N THR A 30 -15.65 -37.22 4.70
CA THR A 30 -15.77 -37.42 3.27
C THR A 30 -14.74 -38.46 2.80
N SER A 31 -15.07 -39.18 1.74
CA SER A 31 -14.20 -40.15 1.07
C SER A 31 -14.67 -40.31 -0.38
N GLU A 32 -13.97 -41.09 -1.20
CA GLU A 32 -14.43 -41.44 -2.54
C GLU A 32 -15.81 -42.10 -2.51
N ALA A 33 -16.07 -42.98 -1.54
CA ALA A 33 -17.36 -43.63 -1.34
C ALA A 33 -18.50 -42.64 -0.99
N LEU A 34 -18.16 -41.45 -0.47
CA LEU A 34 -19.09 -40.37 -0.15
C LEU A 34 -19.09 -39.25 -1.21
N GLY A 35 -18.59 -39.52 -2.42
CA GLY A 35 -18.53 -38.55 -3.53
C GLY A 35 -17.43 -37.48 -3.39
N GLY A 36 -16.60 -37.57 -2.35
CA GLY A 36 -15.46 -36.70 -2.13
C GLY A 36 -14.33 -36.98 -3.13
N LYS A 37 -13.53 -35.94 -3.42
CA LYS A 37 -12.34 -36.04 -4.26
C LYS A 37 -11.11 -35.67 -3.46
N ARG A 38 -10.06 -36.49 -3.55
CA ARG A 38 -8.73 -36.13 -3.02
C ARG A 38 -7.99 -35.31 -4.08
N VAL A 39 -7.47 -34.16 -3.67
CA VAL A 39 -6.79 -33.19 -4.55
C VAL A 39 -5.44 -32.81 -3.96
N THR A 40 -4.39 -32.80 -4.78
CA THR A 40 -3.06 -32.35 -4.36
C THR A 40 -2.96 -30.84 -4.46
N THR A 41 -2.38 -30.18 -3.45
CA THR A 41 -2.12 -28.74 -3.45
C THR A 41 -0.62 -28.51 -3.44
N PRO A 42 -0.11 -27.34 -3.90
CA PRO A 42 1.31 -27.00 -3.80
C PRO A 42 1.88 -27.15 -2.38
N SER A 43 1.06 -26.97 -1.35
CA SER A 43 1.42 -27.11 0.06
C SER A 43 1.28 -28.54 0.62
N GLN A 44 0.51 -29.43 -0.04
CA GLN A 44 0.21 -30.77 0.48
C GLN A 44 0.35 -31.87 -0.59
N ARG A 45 1.52 -32.52 -0.61
CA ARG A 45 1.80 -33.68 -1.50
C ARG A 45 0.89 -34.89 -1.24
N ASN A 46 0.42 -35.05 0.00
CA ASN A 46 -0.50 -36.12 0.35
C ASN A 46 -1.96 -35.81 -0.02
N GLY A 47 -2.24 -34.61 -0.53
CA GLY A 47 -3.58 -34.18 -0.93
C GLY A 47 -4.58 -34.02 0.21
N VAL A 48 -5.56 -33.14 -0.03
CA VAL A 48 -6.69 -32.88 0.87
C VAL A 48 -7.98 -33.40 0.25
N TRP A 49 -8.99 -33.62 1.08
CA TRP A 49 -10.31 -34.01 0.60
C TRP A 49 -11.22 -32.80 0.38
N VAL A 50 -11.96 -32.80 -0.72
CA VAL A 50 -13.04 -31.85 -0.98
C VAL A 50 -14.32 -32.66 -1.19
N CYS A 51 -15.36 -32.41 -0.38
CA CYS A 51 -16.63 -33.12 -0.52
C CYS A 51 -17.41 -32.61 -1.74
N GLU A 52 -18.37 -33.40 -2.20
CA GLU A 52 -19.16 -33.10 -3.40
C GLU A 52 -19.80 -31.70 -3.38
N ALA A 53 -20.36 -31.28 -2.25
CA ALA A 53 -20.96 -29.95 -2.09
C ALA A 53 -19.96 -28.81 -2.38
N HIS A 54 -18.70 -28.96 -1.97
CA HIS A 54 -17.65 -27.96 -2.13
C HIS A 54 -16.82 -28.12 -3.42
N ARG A 55 -17.10 -29.16 -4.21
CA ARG A 55 -16.54 -29.28 -5.58
C ARG A 55 -17.19 -28.27 -6.54
N GLY A 56 -18.40 -27.78 -6.24
CA GLY A 56 -19.12 -26.72 -6.99
C GLY A 56 -19.11 -25.37 -6.29
N ARG A 57 -19.70 -24.32 -6.88
CA ARG A 57 -19.83 -22.97 -6.26
C ARG A 57 -20.88 -22.88 -5.14
N ARG A 58 -21.12 -23.94 -4.39
CA ARG A 58 -22.12 -23.95 -3.31
C ARG A 58 -21.45 -23.53 -2.00
N ASN A 59 -22.15 -22.74 -1.18
CA ASN A 59 -21.68 -22.21 0.12
C ASN A 59 -20.60 -21.12 0.04
N LEU A 60 -20.76 -20.14 -0.86
CA LEU A 60 -19.99 -18.89 -0.75
C LEU A 60 -20.49 -18.09 0.44
N HIS A 61 -19.57 -17.44 1.14
CA HIS A 61 -19.87 -16.43 2.14
C HIS A 61 -20.44 -15.17 1.47
N ASP A 62 -21.16 -14.35 2.23
CA ASP A 62 -21.67 -13.08 1.73
C ASP A 62 -20.51 -12.17 1.33
N TYR A 63 -20.72 -11.31 0.32
CA TYR A 63 -19.72 -10.33 -0.15
C TYR A 63 -19.10 -9.50 1.00
N CYS A 64 -19.93 -9.11 1.96
CA CYS A 64 -19.52 -8.28 3.10
C CYS A 64 -18.87 -9.09 4.25
N GLU A 65 -18.72 -10.42 4.12
CA GLU A 65 -18.14 -11.23 5.17
C GLU A 65 -16.61 -11.09 5.21
N GLU A 66 -16.09 -10.64 6.35
CA GLU A 66 -14.67 -10.41 6.57
C GLU A 66 -13.94 -11.66 7.10
N ASN A 67 -12.72 -11.90 6.64
CA ASN A 67 -11.88 -12.95 7.20
C ASN A 67 -11.14 -12.48 8.45
N SER A 68 -11.74 -12.69 9.61
CA SER A 68 -11.16 -12.30 10.91
C SER A 68 -10.00 -13.19 11.40
N THR A 69 -9.63 -14.24 10.65
CA THR A 69 -8.51 -15.13 11.01
C THR A 69 -7.20 -14.34 11.03
N ARG A 70 -6.41 -14.46 12.10
CA ARG A 70 -5.09 -13.81 12.20
C ARG A 70 -3.96 -14.83 12.03
N VAL A 71 -2.94 -14.47 11.27
CA VAL A 71 -1.75 -15.31 11.02
C VAL A 71 -0.47 -14.53 11.33
N GLY A 72 0.41 -15.15 12.11
CA GLY A 72 1.69 -14.59 12.58
C GLY A 72 1.66 -14.22 14.06
N SER A 73 2.84 -14.14 14.66
CA SER A 73 3.03 -13.54 16.00
C SER A 73 3.23 -12.02 15.86
N GLY A 74 3.12 -11.29 16.97
CA GLY A 74 3.04 -9.83 17.04
C GLY A 74 3.94 -9.05 16.07
N ASN A 75 3.41 -7.91 15.59
CA ASN A 75 4.14 -7.04 14.68
C ASN A 75 4.68 -5.82 15.43
N ALA A 76 6.00 -5.62 15.41
CA ALA A 76 6.62 -4.41 15.95
C ALA A 76 6.11 -3.12 15.27
N ASP A 77 5.64 -3.22 14.03
CA ASP A 77 5.21 -2.07 13.23
C ASP A 77 3.71 -1.74 13.40
N ASN A 78 2.93 -2.58 14.09
CA ASN A 78 1.49 -2.44 14.27
C ASN A 78 0.67 -2.32 12.96
N ILE A 79 1.23 -2.81 11.83
CA ILE A 79 0.57 -2.88 10.53
C ILE A 79 0.15 -4.32 10.22
N SER A 80 -1.09 -4.55 9.83
CA SER A 80 -1.53 -5.84 9.30
C SER A 80 -1.80 -5.76 7.81
N ILE A 81 -1.70 -6.88 7.10
CA ILE A 81 -1.98 -7.00 5.68
C ILE A 81 -3.06 -8.06 5.48
N SER A 82 -4.10 -7.77 4.70
CA SER A 82 -5.03 -8.76 4.15
C SER A 82 -5.29 -8.49 2.68
N LEU A 83 -5.69 -9.52 1.94
CA LEU A 83 -5.87 -9.51 0.50
C LEU A 83 -7.29 -9.96 0.15
N GLU A 84 -7.90 -9.35 -0.87
CA GLU A 84 -9.05 -9.90 -1.58
C GLU A 84 -8.61 -10.28 -3.00
N LEU A 85 -8.81 -11.54 -3.36
CA LEU A 85 -8.42 -12.10 -4.65
C LEU A 85 -9.66 -12.37 -5.49
N GLU A 86 -9.90 -11.55 -6.49
CA GLU A 86 -10.97 -11.77 -7.46
C GLU A 86 -10.51 -12.73 -8.57
N SER A 87 -11.39 -13.62 -9.02
CA SER A 87 -11.03 -14.59 -10.07
C SER A 87 -12.18 -14.89 -11.04
N MET A 88 -11.84 -15.09 -12.33
CA MET A 88 -12.74 -15.53 -13.40
C MET A 88 -12.64 -17.04 -13.69
N GLY A 89 -12.44 -17.82 -12.64
CA GLY A 89 -12.35 -19.27 -12.71
C GLY A 89 -11.34 -19.83 -11.73
N VAL A 90 -11.80 -20.80 -10.92
CA VAL A 90 -10.98 -21.47 -9.92
C VAL A 90 -11.15 -22.98 -10.03
N SER A 91 -10.06 -23.73 -10.19
CA SER A 91 -10.14 -25.19 -10.10
C SER A 91 -10.34 -25.65 -8.66
N THR A 92 -10.76 -26.92 -8.49
CA THR A 92 -10.82 -27.56 -7.17
C THR A 92 -9.46 -27.58 -6.46
N HIS A 93 -8.34 -27.68 -7.20
CA HIS A 93 -7.00 -27.69 -6.60
C HIS A 93 -6.64 -26.31 -6.03
N ALA A 94 -6.94 -25.24 -6.78
CA ALA A 94 -6.68 -23.88 -6.32
C ALA A 94 -7.54 -23.50 -5.12
N ARG A 95 -8.82 -23.88 -5.14
CA ARG A 95 -9.70 -23.70 -3.98
C ARG A 95 -9.17 -24.40 -2.75
N ALA A 96 -8.79 -25.68 -2.88
CA ALA A 96 -8.23 -26.46 -1.79
C ALA A 96 -6.96 -25.80 -1.22
N TYR A 97 -6.09 -25.26 -2.08
CA TYR A 97 -4.90 -24.53 -1.64
C TYR A 97 -5.25 -23.25 -0.86
N LEU A 98 -6.19 -22.45 -1.34
CA LEU A 98 -6.60 -21.21 -0.68
C LEU A 98 -7.22 -21.49 0.70
N VAL A 99 -8.09 -22.50 0.78
CA VAL A 99 -8.72 -22.94 2.04
C VAL A 99 -7.69 -23.51 3.03
N ASP A 100 -6.71 -24.28 2.55
CA ASP A 100 -5.57 -24.75 3.36
C ASP A 100 -4.78 -23.58 3.97
N ASN A 101 -4.76 -22.43 3.30
CA ASN A 101 -4.15 -21.19 3.77
C ASN A 101 -5.16 -20.24 4.44
N ASN A 102 -6.32 -20.76 4.87
CA ASN A 102 -7.36 -20.06 5.63
C ASN A 102 -8.06 -18.93 4.88
N PHE A 103 -8.02 -18.90 3.56
CA PHE A 103 -8.88 -18.01 2.78
C PHE A 103 -10.33 -18.47 2.90
N ILE A 104 -11.24 -17.49 2.90
CA ILE A 104 -12.67 -17.74 2.77
C ILE A 104 -13.11 -17.33 1.36
N ALA A 105 -14.03 -18.08 0.78
CA ALA A 105 -14.62 -17.79 -0.51
C ALA A 105 -15.88 -16.94 -0.33
N THR A 106 -15.92 -15.75 -0.93
CA THR A 106 -17.03 -14.80 -0.91
C THR A 106 -17.68 -14.70 -2.29
N SER A 107 -18.97 -14.35 -2.32
CA SER A 107 -19.64 -13.99 -3.55
C SER A 107 -19.28 -12.58 -3.96
N ASP A 108 -19.00 -12.35 -5.24
CA ASP A 108 -18.89 -11.02 -5.85
C ASP A 108 -19.71 -11.02 -7.15
N SER A 109 -20.40 -9.92 -7.44
CA SER A 109 -21.26 -9.79 -8.63
C SER A 109 -20.50 -9.53 -9.93
N THR A 110 -19.24 -9.11 -9.84
CA THR A 110 -18.39 -8.69 -10.96
C THR A 110 -17.45 -9.80 -11.45
N VAL A 111 -17.17 -10.79 -10.59
CA VAL A 111 -16.29 -11.93 -10.87
C VAL A 111 -16.95 -13.27 -10.50
N ASP A 112 -16.27 -14.39 -10.79
CA ASP A 112 -16.84 -15.70 -10.51
C ASP A 112 -16.83 -16.08 -9.03
N ILE A 113 -15.80 -15.61 -8.32
CA ILE A 113 -15.53 -15.85 -6.92
C ILE A 113 -14.48 -14.85 -6.44
N GLU A 114 -14.64 -14.41 -5.20
CA GLU A 114 -13.63 -13.65 -4.49
C GLU A 114 -13.09 -14.50 -3.33
N TYR A 115 -11.81 -14.36 -3.02
CA TYR A 115 -11.21 -15.00 -1.85
C TYR A 115 -10.59 -13.97 -0.92
N LYS A 116 -11.07 -13.91 0.32
CA LYS A 116 -10.52 -13.03 1.35
C LYS A 116 -9.50 -13.75 2.21
N SER A 117 -8.29 -13.22 2.27
CA SER A 117 -7.20 -13.79 3.02
C SER A 117 -7.37 -13.56 4.53
N PRO A 118 -6.70 -14.37 5.37
CA PRO A 118 -6.44 -13.99 6.75
C PRO A 118 -5.76 -12.62 6.88
N ILE A 119 -5.77 -12.08 8.08
CA ILE A 119 -5.03 -10.90 8.50
C ILE A 119 -3.61 -11.32 8.90
N TYR A 120 -2.63 -10.94 8.10
CA TYR A 120 -1.21 -11.23 8.34
C TYR A 120 -0.54 -10.11 9.11
N THR A 121 0.23 -10.45 10.15
CA THR A 121 1.04 -9.49 10.90
C THR A 121 2.47 -9.34 10.34
N SER A 122 2.86 -10.17 9.37
CA SER A 122 4.16 -10.10 8.70
C SER A 122 4.07 -10.54 7.23
N GLU A 123 5.08 -10.16 6.43
CA GLU A 123 5.12 -10.51 5.00
C GLU A 123 5.59 -11.95 4.73
N GLN A 124 6.20 -12.62 5.72
CA GLN A 124 6.79 -13.95 5.51
C GLN A 124 5.75 -15.02 5.12
N PRO A 125 4.60 -15.16 5.81
CA PRO A 125 3.55 -16.09 5.40
C PRO A 125 2.99 -15.74 4.01
N LEU A 126 2.84 -14.43 3.73
CA LEU A 126 2.32 -13.93 2.46
C LEU A 126 3.22 -14.30 1.29
N ALA A 127 4.55 -14.19 1.42
CA ALA A 127 5.50 -14.53 0.36
C ALA A 127 5.31 -15.97 -0.16
N LYS A 128 5.09 -16.93 0.75
CA LYS A 128 4.84 -18.32 0.38
C LYS A 128 3.51 -18.51 -0.34
N ILE A 129 2.47 -17.81 0.11
CA ILE A 129 1.13 -17.88 -0.47
C ILE A 129 1.12 -17.28 -1.88
N ILE A 130 1.72 -16.12 -2.03
CA ILE A 130 1.83 -15.39 -3.29
C ILE A 130 2.61 -16.19 -4.34
N GLY A 131 3.71 -16.85 -3.97
CA GLY A 131 4.39 -17.78 -4.89
C GLY A 131 3.54 -18.98 -5.29
N GLY A 132 2.66 -19.47 -4.41
CA GLY A 132 1.70 -20.51 -4.75
C GLY A 132 0.59 -20.02 -5.68
N ILE A 133 0.11 -18.79 -5.51
CA ILE A 133 -0.87 -18.15 -6.40
C ILE A 133 -0.30 -18.01 -7.81
N GLU A 134 0.93 -17.48 -7.95
CA GLU A 134 1.62 -17.38 -9.24
C GLU A 134 1.75 -18.73 -9.96
N TYR A 135 2.13 -19.77 -9.21
CA TYR A 135 2.21 -21.13 -9.75
C TYR A 135 0.84 -21.65 -10.23
N MET A 136 -0.26 -21.29 -9.56
CA MET A 136 -1.60 -21.73 -9.94
C MET A 136 -2.22 -20.93 -11.09
N ASP A 137 -1.86 -19.64 -11.22
CA ASP A 137 -2.28 -18.77 -12.33
C ASP A 137 -1.61 -19.20 -13.65
N THR A 138 -0.34 -19.61 -13.58
CA THR A 138 0.45 -20.02 -14.76
C THR A 138 0.32 -21.50 -15.14
N ASN A 139 -0.29 -22.34 -14.30
CA ASN A 139 -0.41 -23.78 -14.54
C ASN A 139 -1.86 -24.19 -14.87
N ASP A 140 -2.06 -24.68 -16.09
CA ASP A 140 -3.36 -25.10 -16.63
C ASP A 140 -4.08 -26.17 -15.80
N ASN A 141 -3.37 -26.92 -14.96
CA ASN A 141 -3.98 -27.94 -14.09
C ASN A 141 -4.62 -27.36 -12.81
N TYR A 142 -4.21 -26.15 -12.42
CA TYR A 142 -4.66 -25.49 -11.20
C TYR A 142 -5.62 -24.33 -11.46
N GLN A 143 -5.56 -23.69 -12.62
CA GLN A 143 -6.47 -22.62 -13.08
C GLN A 143 -6.98 -21.73 -11.94
N PHE A 144 -6.21 -20.71 -11.58
CA PHE A 144 -6.66 -19.63 -10.72
C PHE A 144 -6.36 -18.30 -11.40
N LYS A 145 -7.30 -17.84 -12.23
CA LYS A 145 -7.09 -16.69 -13.12
C LYS A 145 -7.23 -15.39 -12.35
N VAL A 146 -6.15 -14.91 -11.75
CA VAL A 146 -6.11 -13.64 -11.00
C VAL A 146 -5.58 -12.49 -11.83
N ASN A 147 -4.85 -12.77 -12.91
CA ASN A 147 -4.34 -11.77 -13.85
C ASN A 147 -5.34 -11.47 -15.00
N HIS A 148 -6.62 -11.81 -14.85
CA HIS A 148 -7.62 -11.52 -15.87
C HIS A 148 -8.04 -10.03 -15.81
N HIS A 149 -8.41 -9.44 -16.95
CA HIS A 149 -8.74 -8.00 -17.02
C HIS A 149 -9.94 -7.60 -16.14
N ARG A 150 -10.86 -8.54 -15.89
CA ARG A 150 -12.01 -8.39 -14.96
C ARG A 150 -11.67 -8.66 -13.49
N CYS A 151 -10.47 -9.13 -13.18
CA CYS A 151 -10.06 -9.40 -11.80
C CYS A 151 -9.30 -8.19 -11.24
N GLY A 152 -9.65 -7.84 -10.02
CA GLY A 152 -8.94 -6.97 -9.10
C GLY A 152 -8.17 -7.74 -8.04
N LEU A 153 -7.27 -7.02 -7.39
CA LEU A 153 -6.54 -7.46 -6.23
C LEU A 153 -6.56 -6.34 -5.22
N HIS A 154 -7.32 -6.53 -4.15
CA HIS A 154 -7.48 -5.51 -3.13
C HIS A 154 -6.53 -5.81 -1.99
N THR A 155 -5.71 -4.82 -1.62
CA THR A 155 -4.74 -4.98 -0.54
C THR A 155 -5.08 -4.06 0.60
N HIS A 156 -5.41 -4.63 1.75
CA HIS A 156 -5.80 -3.90 2.92
C HIS A 156 -4.63 -3.81 3.90
N PHE A 157 -4.32 -2.58 4.33
CA PHE A 157 -3.34 -2.28 5.36
C PHE A 157 -4.05 -1.80 6.62
N GLY A 158 -4.12 -2.66 7.62
CA GLY A 158 -4.79 -2.40 8.90
C GLY A 158 -3.84 -1.87 9.97
N PHE A 159 -4.37 -1.08 10.91
CA PHE A 159 -3.63 -0.50 12.03
C PHE A 159 -4.11 -1.14 13.35
N ILE A 160 -3.32 -2.08 13.89
CA ILE A 160 -3.80 -3.04 14.91
C ILE A 160 -4.27 -2.33 16.19
N ASP A 161 -3.52 -1.35 16.67
CA ASP A 161 -3.75 -0.68 17.97
C ASP A 161 -4.44 0.69 17.86
N ASN A 162 -4.58 1.25 16.65
CA ASN A 162 -4.97 2.65 16.46
C ASN A 162 -6.32 2.84 15.77
N ARG A 163 -7.22 1.88 15.97
CA ARG A 163 -8.55 1.83 15.34
C ARG A 163 -9.41 3.07 15.57
N TYR A 164 -9.24 3.76 16.70
CA TYR A 164 -10.03 4.94 17.06
C TYR A 164 -9.60 6.22 16.34
N ASN A 165 -8.39 6.27 15.77
CA ASN A 165 -7.87 7.45 15.09
C ASN A 165 -8.18 7.46 13.59
N PHE A 166 -8.86 6.42 13.08
CA PHE A 166 -9.11 6.25 11.65
C PHE A 166 -10.08 7.29 11.08
N ARG A 167 -11.04 7.79 11.88
CA ARG A 167 -11.98 8.84 11.44
C ARG A 167 -11.28 10.13 11.00
N ARG A 168 -10.17 10.50 11.62
CA ARG A 168 -9.41 11.71 11.24
C ARG A 168 -8.69 11.56 9.90
N LEU A 169 -8.39 10.32 9.50
CA LEU A 169 -7.78 10.04 8.21
C LEU A 169 -8.69 10.49 7.06
N GLU A 170 -10.01 10.45 7.26
CA GLU A 170 -11.00 10.99 6.32
C GLU A 170 -10.92 12.52 6.23
N GLU A 171 -10.82 13.21 7.37
CA GLU A 171 -10.74 14.68 7.45
C GLU A 171 -9.46 15.22 6.80
N ASP A 172 -8.33 14.52 7.00
CA ASP A 172 -7.03 14.92 6.46
C ASP A 172 -6.63 14.16 5.18
N TYR A 173 -7.58 13.45 4.57
CA TYR A 173 -7.32 12.54 3.44
C TYR A 173 -6.58 13.24 2.29
N GLU A 174 -7.05 14.43 1.89
CA GLU A 174 -6.38 15.22 0.87
C GLU A 174 -4.94 15.55 1.28
N PHE A 175 -4.75 16.03 2.51
CA PHE A 175 -3.44 16.45 2.97
C PHE A 175 -2.43 15.30 3.04
N LEU A 176 -2.89 14.11 3.43
CA LEU A 176 -2.07 12.90 3.56
C LEU A 176 -1.69 12.28 2.20
N PHE A 177 -2.61 12.28 1.23
CA PHE A 177 -2.45 11.48 0.01
C PHE A 177 -2.32 12.29 -1.28
N LYS A 178 -2.59 13.60 -1.28
CA LYS A 178 -2.54 14.43 -2.50
C LYS A 178 -1.19 14.37 -3.20
N GLN A 179 -0.09 14.48 -2.45
CA GLN A 179 1.24 14.44 -3.04
C GLN A 179 1.54 13.09 -3.71
N LEU A 180 1.21 11.99 -3.03
CA LEU A 180 1.37 10.65 -3.59
C LEU A 180 0.48 10.46 -4.83
N ASN A 181 -0.77 10.93 -4.78
CA ASN A 181 -1.68 10.88 -5.91
C ASN A 181 -1.15 11.70 -7.11
N THR A 182 -0.63 12.91 -6.89
CA THR A 182 0.01 13.71 -7.94
C THR A 182 1.17 12.94 -8.59
N ILE A 183 2.07 12.36 -7.77
CA ILE A 183 3.19 11.54 -8.29
C ILE A 183 2.67 10.42 -9.18
N VAL A 184 1.65 9.68 -8.77
CA VAL A 184 1.10 8.54 -9.54
C VAL A 184 0.32 9.00 -10.78
N CYS A 185 -0.37 10.14 -10.72
CA CYS A 185 -1.06 10.73 -11.86
C CYS A 185 -0.09 11.24 -12.93
N ASP A 186 1.07 11.74 -12.54
CA ASP A 186 2.10 12.27 -13.46
C ASP A 186 2.85 11.17 -14.21
N LEU A 187 2.76 9.91 -13.77
CA LEU A 187 3.31 8.76 -14.50
C LEU A 187 2.61 8.55 -15.85
N THR A 188 3.28 7.91 -16.81
CA THR A 188 2.60 7.40 -18.01
C THR A 188 1.78 6.14 -17.70
N ASP A 189 0.95 5.71 -18.65
CA ASP A 189 0.21 4.44 -18.52
C ASP A 189 1.17 3.24 -18.42
N GLU A 190 2.28 3.27 -19.15
CA GLU A 190 3.31 2.23 -19.13
C GLU A 190 4.05 2.21 -17.79
N GLU A 191 4.38 3.36 -17.23
CA GLU A 191 5.04 3.46 -15.91
C GLU A 191 4.09 2.96 -14.80
N ARG A 192 2.81 3.33 -14.85
CA ARG A 192 1.80 2.78 -13.93
C ARG A 192 1.66 1.27 -14.09
N ALA A 193 1.57 0.78 -15.32
CA ALA A 193 1.48 -0.65 -15.60
C ALA A 193 2.71 -1.41 -15.09
N GLU A 194 3.92 -0.85 -15.19
CA GLU A 194 5.13 -1.49 -14.67
C GLU A 194 5.14 -1.57 -13.14
N ILE A 195 4.65 -0.53 -12.46
CA ILE A 195 4.62 -0.47 -10.99
C ILE A 195 3.49 -1.31 -10.40
N PHE A 196 2.30 -1.23 -10.99
CA PHE A 196 1.06 -1.75 -10.43
C PHE A 196 0.46 -2.91 -11.23
N GLY A 197 1.01 -3.27 -12.39
CA GLY A 197 0.44 -4.28 -13.29
C GLY A 197 -0.78 -3.81 -14.08
N ARG A 198 -1.19 -2.54 -13.93
CA ARG A 198 -2.24 -1.87 -14.72
C ARG A 198 -2.16 -0.35 -14.59
N SER A 199 -2.83 0.35 -15.52
CA SER A 199 -3.16 1.77 -15.38
C SER A 199 -4.58 1.95 -14.80
N TRP A 200 -5.09 3.18 -14.85
CA TRP A 200 -6.40 3.58 -14.36
C TRP A 200 -7.56 2.80 -15.00
N GLY A 201 -8.61 2.60 -14.23
CA GLY A 201 -9.87 2.00 -14.63
C GLY A 201 -10.97 2.29 -13.60
N GLU A 202 -12.17 1.78 -13.86
CA GLU A 202 -13.41 2.12 -13.13
C GLU A 202 -13.31 1.99 -11.60
N TYR A 203 -12.54 1.02 -11.11
CA TYR A 203 -12.45 0.70 -9.68
C TYR A 203 -11.08 1.02 -9.06
N ASN A 204 -10.28 1.85 -9.70
CA ASN A 204 -8.98 2.31 -9.20
C ASN A 204 -8.61 3.70 -9.74
N GLU A 205 -9.57 4.61 -9.84
CA GLU A 205 -9.39 5.97 -10.33
C GLU A 205 -8.48 6.83 -9.42
N PRO A 206 -7.92 7.94 -9.97
CA PRO A 206 -7.29 8.98 -9.18
C PRO A 206 -8.15 9.44 -7.99
N LEU A 207 -7.51 9.86 -6.90
CA LEU A 207 -8.23 10.15 -5.66
C LEU A 207 -9.24 11.31 -5.81
N SER A 208 -10.48 11.06 -5.41
CA SER A 208 -11.49 12.09 -5.21
C SER A 208 -11.40 12.68 -3.79
N PHE A 209 -10.81 13.86 -3.66
CA PHE A 209 -10.68 14.53 -2.35
C PHE A 209 -12.02 15.01 -1.79
N ARG A 210 -13.04 15.15 -2.62
CA ARG A 210 -14.41 15.48 -2.19
C ARG A 210 -15.13 14.29 -1.57
N TYR A 211 -14.75 13.07 -1.95
CA TYR A 211 -15.40 11.83 -1.54
C TYR A 211 -14.31 10.77 -1.28
N PRO A 212 -13.60 10.87 -0.13
CA PRO A 212 -12.44 10.04 0.16
C PRO A 212 -12.81 8.55 0.35
N ASP A 213 -14.07 8.27 0.67
CA ASP A 213 -14.66 6.94 0.86
C ASP A 213 -15.17 6.29 -0.44
N ARG A 214 -15.07 6.97 -1.59
CA ARG A 214 -15.49 6.42 -2.88
C ARG A 214 -14.77 5.13 -3.22
N HIS A 215 -15.54 4.12 -3.58
CA HIS A 215 -15.06 2.78 -3.90
C HIS A 215 -14.14 2.77 -5.12
N GLU A 216 -14.24 3.79 -5.98
CA GLU A 216 -13.42 3.96 -7.17
C GLU A 216 -12.00 4.45 -6.86
N ASN A 217 -11.77 5.09 -5.71
CA ASN A 217 -10.45 5.64 -5.35
C ASN A 217 -9.38 4.54 -5.24
N TRP A 218 -8.22 4.73 -5.88
CA TRP A 218 -7.12 3.75 -5.79
C TRP A 218 -6.53 3.57 -4.39
N ILE A 219 -6.66 4.58 -3.52
CA ILE A 219 -6.49 4.51 -2.05
C ILE A 219 -7.87 4.69 -1.43
N ASN A 220 -8.54 3.60 -1.07
CA ASN A 220 -9.87 3.65 -0.46
C ASN A 220 -9.79 3.55 1.07
N ILE A 221 -10.61 4.33 1.76
CA ILE A 221 -10.66 4.38 3.24
C ILE A 221 -12.05 4.07 3.80
N GLN A 222 -12.93 3.49 2.98
CA GLN A 222 -14.30 3.11 3.36
C GLN A 222 -14.33 2.05 4.48
N HIS A 223 -13.24 1.27 4.61
CA HIS A 223 -13.13 0.20 5.59
C HIS A 223 -12.75 0.74 6.97
N ASN A 224 -13.51 0.35 8.00
CA ASN A 224 -13.45 0.98 9.32
C ASN A 224 -12.08 0.93 10.04
N TYR A 225 -11.12 0.10 9.60
CA TYR A 225 -9.84 -0.09 10.30
C TYR A 225 -8.64 -0.38 9.38
N SER A 226 -8.78 -0.14 8.08
CA SER A 226 -7.73 -0.42 7.10
C SER A 226 -7.83 0.50 5.90
N ILE A 227 -6.69 0.81 5.31
CA ILE A 227 -6.62 1.47 4.01
C ILE A 227 -6.54 0.38 2.95
N GLU A 228 -7.43 0.42 1.98
CA GLU A 228 -7.44 -0.48 0.85
C GLU A 228 -6.70 0.16 -0.33
N ILE A 229 -5.77 -0.58 -0.93
CA ILE A 229 -5.09 -0.19 -2.16
C ILE A 229 -5.63 -1.05 -3.29
N ARG A 230 -6.31 -0.37 -4.21
CA ARG A 230 -7.07 -0.99 -5.31
C ARG A 230 -6.31 -0.98 -6.61
N MET A 231 -5.22 -0.23 -6.74
CA MET A 231 -4.45 -0.18 -7.98
C MET A 231 -3.73 -1.48 -8.39
N PRO A 232 -3.11 -2.28 -7.49
CA PRO A 232 -2.26 -3.39 -7.92
C PRO A 232 -3.06 -4.47 -8.64
N ARG A 233 -2.42 -5.08 -9.65
CA ARG A 233 -2.82 -6.33 -10.30
C ARG A 233 -1.70 -7.35 -10.09
N PHE A 234 -2.10 -8.61 -9.95
CA PHE A 234 -1.14 -9.69 -9.81
C PHE A 234 -0.47 -9.99 -11.16
N GLU A 235 0.81 -9.63 -11.31
CA GLU A 235 1.62 -10.06 -12.47
C GLU A 235 2.57 -11.20 -12.12
N THR A 236 3.39 -10.99 -11.09
CA THR A 236 4.36 -11.96 -10.59
C THR A 236 4.44 -11.88 -9.08
N ALA A 237 4.87 -12.97 -8.44
CA ALA A 237 5.09 -12.97 -6.99
C ALA A 237 6.12 -11.92 -6.57
N ILE A 238 7.16 -11.72 -7.37
CA ILE A 238 8.25 -10.77 -7.07
C ILE A 238 7.72 -9.33 -7.12
N LYS A 239 7.03 -8.93 -8.20
CA LYS A 239 6.47 -7.59 -8.33
C LYS A 239 5.46 -7.31 -7.21
N TYR A 240 4.58 -8.27 -6.92
CA TYR A 240 3.57 -8.08 -5.90
C TYR A 240 4.15 -8.02 -4.47
N MET A 241 5.17 -8.83 -4.17
CA MET A 241 5.89 -8.73 -2.89
C MET A 241 6.67 -7.42 -2.75
N LYS A 242 7.21 -6.85 -3.84
CA LYS A 242 7.81 -5.52 -3.84
C LYS A 242 6.75 -4.47 -3.47
N PHE A 243 5.58 -4.51 -4.11
CA PHE A 243 4.45 -3.65 -3.78
C PHE A 243 4.06 -3.74 -2.30
N LEU A 244 3.84 -4.95 -1.76
CA LEU A 244 3.46 -5.13 -0.36
C LEU A 244 4.48 -4.54 0.62
N LYS A 245 5.77 -4.76 0.37
CA LYS A 245 6.87 -4.22 1.19
C LYS A 245 6.91 -2.70 1.16
N THR A 246 6.76 -2.11 -0.03
CA THR A 246 6.78 -0.65 -0.20
C THR A 246 5.61 -0.01 0.54
N PHE A 247 4.38 -0.48 0.29
CA PHE A 247 3.19 0.10 0.93
C PHE A 247 3.15 -0.17 2.43
N LYS A 248 3.62 -1.32 2.92
CA LYS A 248 3.79 -1.54 4.36
C LYS A 248 4.73 -0.51 4.99
N LYS A 249 5.86 -0.19 4.35
CA LYS A 249 6.79 0.85 4.84
C LYS A 249 6.12 2.24 4.83
N MET A 250 5.38 2.58 3.77
CA MET A 250 4.64 3.84 3.69
C MET A 250 3.63 3.95 4.82
N PHE A 251 2.80 2.92 5.03
CA PHE A 251 1.80 2.94 6.10
C PHE A 251 2.39 2.81 7.49
N LYS A 252 3.57 2.22 7.65
CA LYS A 252 4.35 2.33 8.89
C LYS A 252 4.75 3.78 9.16
N ALA A 253 5.18 4.54 8.14
CA ALA A 253 5.51 5.96 8.29
C ALA A 253 4.26 6.79 8.64
N LEU A 254 3.13 6.53 7.98
CA LEU A 254 1.83 7.11 8.33
C LEU A 254 1.45 6.80 9.78
N ASN A 255 1.61 5.54 10.20
CA ASN A 255 1.31 5.14 11.56
C ASN A 255 2.19 5.86 12.59
N THR A 256 3.51 5.86 12.36
CA THR A 256 4.51 6.41 13.27
C THR A 256 4.39 7.93 13.42
N HIS A 257 4.13 8.63 12.32
CA HIS A 257 4.16 10.09 12.32
C HIS A 257 2.78 10.72 12.50
N TYR A 258 1.68 10.01 12.23
CA TYR A 258 0.35 10.59 12.26
C TYR A 258 -0.65 9.76 13.08
N ILE A 259 -0.97 8.52 12.67
CA ILE A 259 -2.08 7.76 13.31
C ILE A 259 -1.81 7.47 14.80
N SER A 260 -0.59 7.10 15.17
CA SER A 260 -0.24 6.76 16.57
C SER A 260 -0.11 7.98 17.49
N LYS A 261 -0.02 9.20 16.93
CA LYS A 261 0.04 10.44 17.69
C LYS A 261 -1.32 10.87 18.23
N GLY A 262 -2.40 10.37 17.63
CA GLY A 262 -3.76 10.61 18.10
C GLY A 262 -4.15 12.10 18.05
N ALA A 263 -5.12 12.47 18.89
CA ALA A 263 -5.66 13.82 18.96
C ALA A 263 -4.75 14.81 19.72
N GLU A 264 -3.51 14.98 19.27
CA GLU A 264 -2.68 16.10 19.70
C GLU A 264 -3.29 17.44 19.23
N ASN A 265 -2.94 18.53 19.90
CA ASN A 265 -3.34 19.90 19.59
C ASN A 265 -3.08 20.26 18.10
N ASN A 266 -4.00 21.00 17.47
CA ASN A 266 -4.13 21.18 16.00
C ASN A 266 -2.84 21.53 15.24
N VAL A 267 -1.91 22.27 15.85
CA VAL A 267 -0.64 22.67 15.18
C VAL A 267 0.30 21.48 15.00
N ASN A 268 0.41 20.61 16.00
CA ASN A 268 1.27 19.41 15.91
C ASN A 268 0.67 18.40 14.93
N HIS A 269 -0.65 18.32 14.90
CA HIS A 269 -1.40 17.44 14.02
C HIS A 269 -1.11 17.68 12.53
N ILE A 270 -1.20 18.92 12.06
CA ILE A 270 -0.90 19.26 10.66
C ILE A 270 0.56 18.93 10.33
N ARG A 271 1.51 19.32 11.20
CA ARG A 271 2.94 19.01 11.01
C ARG A 271 3.20 17.49 10.93
N ASN A 272 2.51 16.72 11.76
CA ASN A 272 2.58 15.26 11.81
C ASN A 272 2.06 14.63 10.50
N ALA A 273 0.92 15.10 10.00
CA ALA A 273 0.35 14.67 8.72
C ALA A 273 1.30 15.01 7.54
N GLU A 274 1.93 16.17 7.60
CA GLU A 274 2.87 16.67 6.57
C GLU A 274 4.13 15.82 6.53
N LYS A 275 4.67 15.50 7.72
CA LYS A 275 5.82 14.60 7.88
C LYS A 275 5.47 13.20 7.40
N ALA A 276 4.27 12.69 7.70
CA ALA A 276 3.77 11.41 7.19
C ALA A 276 3.69 11.40 5.66
N SER A 277 3.02 12.38 5.04
CA SER A 277 2.90 12.52 3.57
C SER A 277 4.28 12.52 2.90
N ARG A 278 5.19 13.39 3.35
CA ARG A 278 6.56 13.47 2.77
C ARG A 278 7.31 12.14 2.87
N LYS A 279 7.22 11.45 4.01
CA LYS A 279 7.88 10.15 4.20
C LYS A 279 7.26 9.06 3.33
N MET A 280 5.94 9.04 3.17
CA MET A 280 5.27 8.11 2.25
C MET A 280 5.73 8.33 0.80
N CYS A 281 5.74 9.57 0.32
CA CYS A 281 6.21 9.91 -1.02
C CYS A 281 7.67 9.51 -1.23
N ALA A 282 8.57 9.82 -0.28
CA ALA A 282 9.98 9.46 -0.37
C ALA A 282 10.18 7.93 -0.49
N ILE A 283 9.47 7.15 0.33
CA ILE A 283 9.52 5.67 0.28
C ILE A 283 9.03 5.15 -1.08
N PHE A 284 7.94 5.70 -1.60
CA PHE A 284 7.38 5.31 -2.90
C PHE A 284 8.37 5.62 -4.03
N CYS A 285 8.86 6.86 -4.10
CA CYS A 285 9.80 7.29 -5.14
C CYS A 285 11.12 6.51 -5.10
N GLU A 286 11.68 6.27 -3.91
CA GLU A 286 12.88 5.44 -3.75
C GLU A 286 12.65 4.01 -4.24
N ALA A 287 11.53 3.39 -3.87
CA ALA A 287 11.26 2.00 -4.24
C ALA A 287 11.08 1.81 -5.76
N TYR A 288 10.62 2.83 -6.47
CA TYR A 288 10.33 2.78 -7.90
C TYR A 288 11.23 3.66 -8.76
N ASN A 289 12.32 4.20 -8.19
CA ASN A 289 13.29 5.06 -8.86
C ASN A 289 12.66 6.26 -9.59
N ILE A 290 11.62 6.86 -8.99
CA ILE A 290 10.93 8.01 -9.57
C ILE A 290 11.68 9.28 -9.18
N VAL A 291 12.19 10.01 -10.18
CA VAL A 291 12.84 11.31 -9.98
C VAL A 291 11.77 12.40 -9.97
N CYS A 292 11.53 13.00 -8.80
CA CYS A 292 10.60 14.12 -8.69
C CYS A 292 11.26 15.40 -9.26
N ALA A 293 10.86 15.81 -10.47
CA ALA A 293 11.48 16.88 -11.25
C ALA A 293 11.47 18.28 -10.60
N ASN A 294 10.69 18.50 -9.53
CA ASN A 294 10.49 19.83 -8.95
C ASN A 294 11.41 20.19 -7.77
N GLY A 295 12.44 19.41 -7.43
CA GLY A 295 13.53 19.85 -6.54
C GLY A 295 13.16 20.32 -5.12
N HIS A 296 11.88 20.36 -4.75
CA HIS A 296 11.39 20.79 -3.45
C HIS A 296 11.02 19.60 -2.58
N TYR A 297 12.01 18.76 -2.28
CA TYR A 297 11.96 17.96 -1.07
C TYR A 297 13.39 17.89 -0.51
N GLU A 298 13.82 18.94 0.18
CA GLU A 298 14.92 18.80 1.13
C GLU A 298 14.45 17.76 2.16
N ILE A 299 14.88 16.51 1.99
CA ILE A 299 15.05 15.60 3.10
C ILE A 299 16.19 16.22 3.91
N ARG A 300 15.86 17.20 4.77
CA ARG A 300 16.70 17.46 5.93
C ARG A 300 16.63 16.17 6.72
N ASN A 301 17.69 15.37 6.60
CA ASN A 301 18.00 14.40 7.62
C ASN A 301 18.06 15.21 8.92
N GLU A 302 16.98 15.20 9.68
CA GLU A 302 17.04 15.38 11.13
C GLU A 302 17.89 14.20 11.62
N VAL A 303 19.20 14.34 11.49
CA VAL A 303 20.13 13.65 12.37
C VAL A 303 19.68 14.10 13.75
N GLU A 304 19.07 13.19 14.51
CA GLU A 304 18.93 13.37 15.94
C GLU A 304 20.33 13.70 16.46
N GLN A 305 20.57 14.98 16.74
CA GLN A 305 21.76 15.41 17.45
C GLN A 305 21.64 14.88 18.87
N THR A 306 22.12 13.65 19.06
CA THR A 306 22.64 13.25 20.36
C THR A 306 23.76 14.24 20.68
N GLN A 307 23.54 15.07 21.69
CA GLN A 307 24.55 15.98 22.19
C GLN A 307 25.75 15.17 22.66
N THR A 308 26.79 15.13 21.84
CA THR A 308 28.16 14.88 22.29
C THR A 308 28.98 16.10 21.90
N THR A 309 29.45 16.77 22.93
CA THR A 309 30.39 17.88 22.95
C THR A 309 31.72 17.54 22.27
N GLU A 310 32.28 18.56 21.60
CA GLU A 310 33.67 18.69 21.11
C GLU A 310 34.04 17.74 19.95
N GLU A 311 34.69 18.15 18.84
CA GLU A 311 35.78 19.09 18.66
C GLU A 311 35.88 19.51 17.17
N THR A 312 36.59 20.59 16.90
CA THR A 312 36.78 21.26 15.61
C THR A 312 37.47 20.44 14.51
N SER A 313 36.88 20.35 13.31
CA SER A 313 37.63 20.23 12.06
C SER A 313 36.81 20.68 10.84
N SER A 314 37.22 21.77 10.21
CA SER A 314 36.67 22.29 8.95
C SER A 314 37.17 21.50 7.74
N VAL A 315 36.27 21.02 6.88
CA VAL A 315 36.61 20.49 5.55
C VAL A 315 36.22 21.52 4.49
N SER A 316 37.17 21.88 3.64
CA SER A 316 37.03 22.84 2.54
C SER A 316 36.34 22.20 1.33
N VAL A 317 35.48 22.98 0.67
CA VAL A 317 34.91 22.66 -0.65
C VAL A 317 35.47 23.65 -1.66
N ALA A 318 35.89 23.12 -2.82
CA ALA A 318 36.58 23.84 -3.88
C ALA A 318 35.72 24.97 -4.53
N PRO A 319 36.35 26.04 -5.04
CA PRO A 319 35.65 27.23 -5.52
C PRO A 319 35.07 27.04 -6.94
N ILE A 320 33.81 27.46 -7.11
CA ILE A 320 33.26 27.80 -8.43
C ILE A 320 33.66 29.25 -8.74
N SER A 321 34.10 29.46 -9.96
CA SER A 321 34.67 30.68 -10.54
C SER A 321 33.92 31.99 -10.27
N ASN A 322 34.66 33.00 -9.80
CA ASN A 322 34.51 34.46 -10.00
C ASN A 322 33.12 35.04 -10.31
N SER A 323 32.20 34.99 -9.33
CA SER A 323 31.26 36.10 -9.11
C SER A 323 30.98 36.22 -7.61
N SER A 324 31.12 37.42 -7.05
CA SER A 324 30.93 37.73 -5.61
C SER A 324 29.45 37.86 -5.23
N GLU A 325 28.58 37.16 -5.93
CA GLU A 325 27.13 37.22 -5.82
C GLU A 325 26.60 35.85 -5.39
N ARG A 326 25.76 35.83 -4.35
CA ARG A 326 25.02 34.63 -3.94
C ARG A 326 23.53 34.88 -4.12
N LEU A 327 22.84 33.95 -4.78
CA LEU A 327 21.38 33.92 -4.81
C LEU A 327 20.88 33.38 -3.46
N ILE A 328 20.06 34.16 -2.78
CA ILE A 328 19.38 33.79 -1.55
C ILE A 328 17.89 33.70 -1.86
N TYR A 329 17.29 32.54 -1.61
CA TYR A 329 15.86 32.34 -1.79
C TYR A 329 15.09 32.84 -0.57
N ASN A 330 14.08 33.68 -0.78
CA ASN A 330 13.18 34.17 0.25
C ASN A 330 11.85 33.38 0.21
N PRO A 331 11.62 32.47 1.17
CA PRO A 331 10.45 31.59 1.15
C PRO A 331 9.13 32.29 1.50
N ARG A 332 9.17 33.53 2.02
CA ARG A 332 7.94 34.28 2.33
C ARG A 332 7.35 34.98 1.12
N THR A 333 8.19 35.36 0.17
CA THR A 333 7.81 36.13 -1.02
C THR A 333 7.93 35.32 -2.31
N CYS A 334 8.50 34.11 -2.25
CA CYS A 334 8.82 33.29 -3.41
C CYS A 334 9.73 34.02 -4.42
N THR A 335 10.66 34.84 -3.93
CA THR A 335 11.61 35.59 -4.76
C THR A 335 13.05 35.15 -4.48
N PHE A 336 13.93 35.32 -5.47
CA PHE A 336 15.37 35.20 -5.29
C PHE A 336 15.97 36.59 -5.14
N GLU A 337 16.79 36.77 -4.12
CA GLU A 337 17.54 38.00 -3.85
C GLU A 337 19.02 37.75 -4.14
N ILE A 338 19.69 38.66 -4.84
CA ILE A 338 21.14 38.58 -5.03
C ILE A 338 21.81 39.33 -3.88
N ALA A 339 22.48 38.59 -3.00
CA ALA A 339 23.36 39.19 -1.99
C ALA A 339 24.74 39.40 -2.60
N SER A 340 25.09 40.66 -2.85
CA SER A 340 26.45 41.07 -3.17
C SER A 340 27.25 41.24 -1.89
N LEU A 341 28.45 40.65 -1.81
CA LEU A 341 29.41 40.87 -0.72
C LEU A 341 30.17 42.21 -0.85
N SER A 342 29.65 43.17 -1.63
CA SER A 342 30.21 44.52 -1.75
C SER A 342 29.96 45.35 -0.50
N THR A 343 31.02 45.91 0.09
CA THR A 343 31.03 46.75 1.30
C THR A 343 30.52 48.18 1.06
N THR A 344 29.70 48.43 0.04
CA THR A 344 29.13 49.76 -0.24
C THR A 344 27.61 49.71 -0.45
N PRO A 345 26.81 50.63 0.13
CA PRO A 345 25.39 50.39 0.40
C PRO A 345 24.40 50.76 -0.72
N ASP A 346 24.83 51.19 -1.91
CA ASP A 346 23.97 52.05 -2.74
C ASP A 346 23.35 51.43 -4.00
N SER A 347 23.18 50.11 -4.09
CA SER A 347 22.33 49.54 -5.16
C SER A 347 21.77 48.15 -4.84
N ALA A 348 20.49 48.09 -4.44
CA ALA A 348 19.74 46.84 -4.44
C ALA A 348 19.26 46.54 -5.87
N THR A 349 19.65 45.39 -6.43
CA THR A 349 19.11 44.91 -7.72
C THR A 349 17.96 43.94 -7.41
N ILE A 350 16.74 44.30 -7.81
CA ILE A 350 15.56 43.43 -7.69
C ILE A 350 15.40 42.69 -9.03
N VAL A 351 15.44 41.35 -8.98
CA VAL A 351 15.21 40.51 -10.16
C VAL A 351 13.79 39.96 -10.09
N TYR A 352 13.00 40.24 -11.13
CA TYR A 352 11.67 39.65 -11.30
C TYR A 352 11.77 38.43 -12.24
N CYS A 353 11.16 37.32 -11.84
CA CYS A 353 10.96 36.15 -12.69
C CYS A 353 9.49 36.10 -13.10
N ASP A 354 9.19 36.53 -14.33
CA ASP A 354 7.87 36.32 -14.91
C ASP A 354 7.87 35.03 -15.74
N THR A 355 7.12 34.04 -15.25
CA THR A 355 6.65 32.80 -15.91
C THR A 355 7.63 31.63 -16.09
N PRO A 356 7.12 30.37 -16.15
CA PRO A 356 7.94 29.17 -16.21
C PRO A 356 8.36 28.89 -17.66
N SER A 357 9.41 29.55 -18.11
CA SER A 357 10.20 29.07 -19.23
C SER A 357 11.67 29.10 -18.84
N THR A 358 12.46 28.19 -19.41
CA THR A 358 13.85 27.89 -19.06
C THR A 358 14.87 29.02 -19.32
N ASP A 359 14.42 30.23 -19.64
CA ASP A 359 15.27 31.39 -19.92
C ASP A 359 15.13 32.45 -18.82
N VAL A 360 16.12 32.51 -17.92
CA VAL A 360 16.25 33.61 -16.96
C VAL A 360 16.82 34.83 -17.68
N ARG A 361 15.99 35.86 -17.90
CA ARG A 361 16.46 37.16 -18.39
C ARG A 361 16.66 38.11 -17.22
N VAL A 362 17.89 38.61 -17.05
CA VAL A 362 18.23 39.60 -16.02
C VAL A 362 17.97 41.00 -16.55
N TYR A 363 17.04 41.72 -15.95
CA TYR A 363 16.82 43.14 -16.21
C TYR A 363 17.48 43.96 -15.11
N ARG A 364 18.34 44.91 -15.47
CA ARG A 364 18.87 45.94 -14.55
C ARG A 364 18.07 47.21 -14.74
N GLU A 365 17.24 47.56 -13.78
CA GLU A 365 16.59 48.86 -13.73
C GLU A 365 17.47 49.82 -12.92
N ARG A 366 17.91 50.93 -13.53
CA ARG A 366 18.57 52.02 -12.79
C ARG A 366 17.48 52.88 -12.18
N VAL A 367 17.34 52.84 -10.87
CA VAL A 367 16.56 53.84 -10.13
C VAL A 367 17.45 55.09 -10.01
N SER A 368 16.99 56.21 -10.58
CA SER A 368 17.62 57.53 -10.48
C SER A 368 17.16 58.30 -9.25
#